data_AF-A0A5C8T0D3-F1
#
_entry.id   AF-A0A5C8T0D3-F1
#
_cell.length_a   1.000
_cell.length_b   1.000
_cell.length_c   1.000
_cell.angle_alpha   90.00
_cell.angle_beta   90.00
_cell.angle_gamma   90.00
#
_symmetry.space_group_name_H-M   'P 1'
#
loop_
_entity.id
_entity.type
_entity.pdbx_description
1 polymer ?
#
loop_
_entity_poly.entity_id
_entity_poly.type
_entity_poly.pdbx_seq_one_letter_code
_entity_poly.pdbx_strand_id
1 'polypeptide(L)'
;AAGLIGASADDVAVVGSVADAIAIAARGIVPVPGGRILRVAEEFPSLCYAFDRVAAESGMVVEAVPRPADGDWTVALLEAVVRPGAPPLAVATLTPLHWADGTVIDLDRLAPAVRAAGAALVVDATQAVGAVPIDVARWKPDFLAFPTYKWVLGPYSLAFLYAAPHRQDGAPLAENAGNRPPAVG
;
A
#
# COMPACT_ATOMS: atom_id res chain seq x y z
N ALA A 1 5.06 10.00 -13.95
CA ALA A 1 4.72 9.18 -12.77
C ALA A 1 5.45 9.68 -11.53
N ALA A 2 6.79 9.55 -11.45
CA ALA A 2 7.58 9.94 -10.29
C ALA A 2 7.30 11.37 -9.77
N GLY A 3 7.26 12.37 -10.67
CA GLY A 3 6.93 13.75 -10.31
C GLY A 3 5.52 13.98 -9.74
N LEU A 4 4.56 13.08 -9.96
CA LEU A 4 3.20 13.19 -9.39
C LEU A 4 3.16 12.83 -7.89
N ILE A 5 4.19 12.14 -7.41
CA ILE A 5 4.27 11.62 -6.04
C ILE A 5 5.53 12.07 -5.30
N GLY A 6 6.36 12.91 -5.92
CA GLY A 6 7.63 13.38 -5.34
C GLY A 6 8.73 12.31 -5.23
N ALA A 7 8.71 11.28 -6.08
CA ALA A 7 9.70 10.20 -6.06
C ALA A 7 10.85 10.41 -7.07
N SER A 8 11.92 9.60 -6.97
CA SER A 8 12.85 9.40 -8.08
C SER A 8 12.20 8.56 -9.19
N ALA A 9 12.69 8.69 -10.43
CA ALA A 9 12.26 7.81 -11.51
C ALA A 9 12.69 6.35 -11.27
N ASP A 10 13.83 6.13 -10.63
CA ASP A 10 14.37 4.80 -10.31
C ASP A 10 13.50 4.05 -9.29
N ASP A 11 12.68 4.77 -8.51
CA ASP A 11 11.77 4.18 -7.52
C ASP A 11 10.44 3.73 -8.12
N VAL A 12 10.19 3.98 -9.42
CA VAL A 12 8.89 3.78 -10.06
C VAL A 12 8.94 2.73 -11.17
N ALA A 13 8.24 1.62 -10.93
CA ALA A 13 8.00 0.60 -11.94
C ALA A 13 6.71 0.87 -12.72
N VAL A 14 6.71 0.46 -13.99
CA VAL A 14 5.53 0.46 -14.87
C VAL A 14 4.91 -0.94 -14.86
N VAL A 15 3.61 -1.02 -14.60
CA VAL A 15 2.87 -2.28 -14.54
C VAL A 15 1.54 -2.18 -15.28
N GLY A 16 0.91 -3.34 -15.57
CA GLY A 16 -0.34 -3.40 -16.33
C GLY A 16 -1.56 -2.90 -15.57
N SER A 17 -1.55 -3.00 -14.24
CA SER A 17 -2.68 -2.60 -13.39
C SER A 17 -2.25 -2.32 -11.95
N VAL A 18 -3.12 -1.63 -11.19
CA VAL A 18 -2.94 -1.48 -9.73
C VAL A 18 -2.99 -2.85 -9.03
N ALA A 19 -3.78 -3.79 -9.53
CA ALA A 19 -3.81 -5.14 -8.99
C ALA A 19 -2.45 -5.84 -9.11
N ASP A 20 -1.75 -5.67 -10.23
CA ASP A 20 -0.38 -6.18 -10.40
C ASP A 20 0.59 -5.49 -9.43
N ALA A 21 0.51 -4.16 -9.31
CA ALA A 21 1.33 -3.39 -8.36
C ALA A 21 1.15 -3.90 -6.92
N ILE A 22 -0.10 -4.08 -6.49
CA ILE A 22 -0.42 -4.53 -5.13
C ILE A 22 -0.02 -5.98 -4.91
N ALA A 23 -0.14 -6.85 -5.92
CA ALA A 23 0.36 -8.22 -5.82
C ALA A 23 1.90 -8.27 -5.69
N ILE A 24 2.64 -7.39 -6.39
CA ILE A 24 4.10 -7.23 -6.20
C ILE A 24 4.39 -6.75 -4.77
N ALA A 25 3.71 -5.70 -4.33
CA ALA A 25 3.89 -5.15 -2.99
C ALA A 25 3.64 -6.21 -1.90
N ALA A 26 2.54 -6.97 -2.02
CA ALA A 26 2.18 -8.05 -1.10
C ALA A 26 3.27 -9.15 -1.06
N ARG A 27 3.85 -9.52 -2.20
CA ARG A 27 4.96 -10.50 -2.26
C ARG A 27 6.26 -9.95 -1.65
N GLY A 28 6.45 -8.63 -1.67
CA GLY A 28 7.61 -7.94 -1.10
C GLY A 28 7.52 -7.69 0.42
N ILE A 29 6.40 -8.04 1.06
CA ILE A 29 6.25 -7.97 2.51
C ILE A 29 6.90 -9.19 3.16
N VAL A 30 7.70 -8.92 4.22
CA VAL A 30 8.19 -9.96 5.11
C VAL A 30 7.09 -10.28 6.11
N PRO A 31 6.53 -11.51 6.11
CA PRO A 31 5.43 -11.84 7.01
C PRO A 31 5.85 -11.85 8.48
N VAL A 32 4.93 -11.49 9.36
CA VAL A 32 5.11 -11.52 10.81
C VAL A 32 4.04 -12.43 11.40
N PRO A 33 4.29 -13.74 11.59
CA PRO A 33 3.29 -14.67 12.10
C PRO A 33 2.61 -14.17 13.39
N GLY A 34 1.28 -14.27 13.47
CA GLY A 34 0.49 -13.70 14.57
C GLY A 34 0.38 -12.18 14.57
N GLY A 35 1.03 -11.49 13.64
CA GLY A 35 0.86 -10.06 13.38
C GLY A 35 -0.43 -9.77 12.62
N ARG A 36 -0.76 -8.48 12.51
CA ARG A 36 -1.97 -8.01 11.85
C ARG A 36 -1.70 -7.12 10.65
N ILE A 37 -2.61 -7.23 9.67
CA ILE A 37 -2.71 -6.36 8.50
C ILE A 37 -3.90 -5.44 8.72
N LEU A 38 -3.65 -4.14 8.84
CA LEU A 38 -4.69 -3.15 9.07
C LEU A 38 -5.15 -2.53 7.75
N ARG A 39 -6.47 -2.42 7.55
CA ARG A 39 -7.09 -1.71 6.43
C ARG A 39 -8.39 -1.02 6.85
N VAL A 40 -8.91 -0.15 6.01
CA VAL A 40 -10.31 0.30 6.12
C VAL A 40 -11.27 -0.81 5.70
N ALA A 41 -12.46 -0.84 6.31
CA ALA A 41 -13.55 -1.68 5.82
C ALA A 41 -13.99 -1.21 4.43
N GLU A 42 -14.54 -2.15 3.65
CA GLU A 42 -14.95 -1.89 2.27
C GLU A 42 -13.81 -1.40 1.36
N GLU A 43 -12.55 -1.70 1.69
CA GLU A 43 -11.41 -1.38 0.83
C GLU A 43 -11.49 -2.08 -0.53
N PHE A 44 -10.87 -1.49 -1.56
CA PHE A 44 -10.97 -1.96 -2.92
C PHE A 44 -10.52 -3.44 -3.07
N PRO A 45 -11.25 -4.29 -3.81
CA PRO A 45 -11.07 -5.74 -3.76
C PRO A 45 -9.67 -6.25 -4.10
N SER A 46 -8.97 -5.64 -5.07
CA SER A 46 -7.63 -6.10 -5.45
C SER A 46 -6.62 -5.99 -4.32
N LEU A 47 -6.75 -4.96 -3.47
CA LEU A 47 -5.93 -4.81 -2.27
C LEU A 47 -6.31 -5.84 -1.22
N CYS A 48 -7.62 -6.04 -1.02
CA CYS A 48 -8.12 -7.04 -0.09
C CYS A 48 -7.61 -8.45 -0.43
N TYR A 49 -7.83 -8.91 -1.67
CA TYR A 49 -7.48 -10.27 -2.06
C TYR A 49 -5.98 -10.58 -1.96
N ALA A 50 -5.12 -9.60 -2.26
CA ALA A 50 -3.67 -9.78 -2.18
C ALA A 50 -3.24 -9.99 -0.72
N PHE A 51 -3.71 -9.15 0.20
CA PHE A 51 -3.31 -9.20 1.60
C PHE A 51 -4.08 -10.22 2.44
N ASP A 52 -5.31 -10.56 2.08
CA ASP A 52 -6.04 -11.70 2.66
C ASP A 52 -5.29 -13.01 2.40
N ARG A 53 -4.69 -13.15 1.21
CA ARG A 53 -3.82 -14.29 0.89
C ARG A 53 -2.53 -14.29 1.68
N VAL A 54 -1.84 -13.14 1.80
CA VAL A 54 -0.67 -13.01 2.69
C VAL A 54 -1.03 -13.45 4.11
N ALA A 55 -2.17 -13.01 4.63
CA ALA A 55 -2.63 -13.39 5.96
C ALA A 55 -2.84 -14.90 6.09
N ALA A 56 -3.58 -15.50 5.16
CA ALA A 56 -3.87 -16.93 5.15
C ALA A 56 -2.61 -17.80 5.06
N GLU A 57 -1.62 -17.40 4.26
CA GLU A 57 -0.38 -18.17 4.04
C GLU A 57 0.64 -18.02 5.17
N SER A 58 0.60 -16.91 5.92
CA SER A 58 1.62 -16.59 6.95
C SER A 58 1.12 -16.69 8.40
N GLY A 59 -0.16 -16.97 8.61
CA GLY A 59 -0.76 -16.97 9.94
C GLY A 59 -0.90 -15.57 10.55
N MET A 60 -0.96 -14.54 9.70
CA MET A 60 -1.34 -13.18 10.10
C MET A 60 -2.86 -13.03 10.08
N VAL A 61 -3.36 -11.97 10.71
CA VAL A 61 -4.79 -11.66 10.75
C VAL A 61 -5.10 -10.34 10.06
N VAL A 62 -6.18 -10.28 9.29
CA VAL A 62 -6.65 -9.02 8.70
C VAL A 62 -7.59 -8.33 9.68
N GLU A 63 -7.28 -7.08 9.99
CA GLU A 63 -8.12 -6.18 10.75
C GLU A 63 -8.68 -5.10 9.82
N ALA A 64 -9.97 -5.18 9.54
CA ALA A 64 -10.69 -4.14 8.82
C ALA A 64 -11.34 -3.18 9.83
N VAL A 65 -10.92 -1.92 9.83
CA VAL A 65 -11.52 -0.87 10.66
C VAL A 65 -12.89 -0.53 10.10
N PRO A 66 -13.99 -0.67 10.86
CA PRO A 66 -15.33 -0.34 10.37
C PRO A 66 -15.47 1.17 10.12
N ARG A 67 -16.43 1.55 9.28
CA ARG A 67 -16.73 2.96 9.05
C ARG A 67 -17.13 3.64 10.36
N PRO A 68 -16.41 4.70 10.77
CA PRO A 68 -16.75 5.42 11.99
C PRO A 68 -18.04 6.23 11.80
N ALA A 69 -18.82 6.37 12.88
CA ALA A 69 -20.14 7.00 12.83
C ALA A 69 -20.08 8.50 12.47
N ASP A 70 -18.98 9.17 12.80
CA ASP A 70 -18.70 10.56 12.46
C ASP A 70 -18.00 10.72 11.09
N GLY A 71 -17.64 9.60 10.44
CA GLY A 71 -16.92 9.58 9.17
C GLY A 71 -15.42 9.84 9.27
N ASP A 72 -14.83 10.04 10.46
CA ASP A 72 -13.40 10.30 10.62
C ASP A 72 -12.58 9.01 10.61
N TRP A 73 -12.31 8.49 9.41
CA TRP A 73 -11.45 7.33 9.19
C TRP A 73 -10.04 7.51 9.78
N THR A 74 -9.52 8.73 9.81
CA THR A 74 -8.16 9.00 10.29
C THR A 74 -8.05 8.67 11.76
N VAL A 75 -9.00 9.14 12.57
CA VAL A 75 -9.02 8.87 14.02
C VAL A 75 -9.22 7.38 14.28
N ALA A 76 -10.18 6.75 13.61
CA ALA A 76 -10.44 5.31 13.79
C ALA A 76 -9.23 4.44 13.43
N LEU A 77 -8.52 4.77 12.35
CA LEU A 77 -7.29 4.07 11.96
C LEU A 77 -6.15 4.33 12.95
N LEU A 78 -5.98 5.56 13.45
CA LEU A 78 -4.95 5.87 14.45
C LEU A 78 -5.17 5.06 15.73
N GLU A 79 -6.40 5.03 16.23
CA GLU A 79 -6.78 4.24 17.40
C GLU A 79 -6.48 2.75 17.18
N ALA A 80 -6.77 2.23 15.98
CA ALA A 80 -6.45 0.86 15.64
C ALA A 80 -4.93 0.62 15.56
N VAL A 81 -4.14 1.55 15.02
CA VAL A 81 -2.67 1.44 14.95
C VAL A 81 -2.06 1.35 16.36
N VAL A 82 -2.49 2.21 17.28
CA VAL A 82 -1.88 2.33 18.62
C VAL A 82 -2.59 1.51 19.71
N ARG A 83 -3.56 0.68 19.34
CA ARG A 83 -4.42 -0.05 20.29
C ARG A 83 -3.58 -0.91 21.27
N PRO A 84 -3.65 -0.65 22.59
CA PRO A 84 -2.94 -1.45 23.59
C PRO A 84 -3.39 -2.91 23.59
N GLY A 85 -2.43 -3.83 23.71
CA GLY A 85 -2.71 -5.27 23.75
C GLY A 85 -3.15 -5.89 22.42
N ALA A 86 -3.23 -5.11 21.33
CA ALA A 86 -3.43 -5.66 20.00
C ALA A 86 -2.21 -6.49 19.56
N PRO A 87 -2.39 -7.50 18.69
CA PRO A 87 -1.27 -8.15 18.03
C PRO A 87 -0.37 -7.14 17.29
N PRO A 88 0.92 -7.46 17.08
CA PRO A 88 1.86 -6.57 16.41
C PRO A 88 1.32 -6.13 15.04
N LEU A 89 1.28 -4.82 14.79
CA LEU A 89 0.97 -4.32 13.47
C LEU A 89 2.14 -4.62 12.54
N ALA A 90 1.89 -5.40 11.50
CA ALA A 90 2.92 -5.82 10.56
C ALA A 90 2.82 -5.04 9.24
N VAL A 91 1.59 -4.77 8.79
CA VAL A 91 1.32 -4.00 7.57
C VAL A 91 0.10 -3.11 7.82
N ALA A 92 0.18 -1.86 7.39
CA ALA A 92 -0.99 -1.01 7.17
C ALA A 92 -1.16 -0.78 5.67
N THR A 93 -2.29 -1.22 5.14
CA THR A 93 -2.70 -0.96 3.75
C THR A 93 -3.71 0.18 3.75
N LEU A 94 -3.28 1.37 3.36
CA LEU A 94 -4.05 2.61 3.51
C LEU A 94 -4.34 3.26 2.15
N THR A 95 -5.41 4.03 2.06
CA THR A 95 -5.73 4.89 0.91
C THR A 95 -5.85 6.34 1.38
N PRO A 96 -5.31 7.35 0.66
CA PRO A 96 -5.51 8.76 1.01
C PRO A 96 -6.93 9.27 0.73
N LEU A 97 -7.66 8.59 -0.17
CA LEU A 97 -9.03 8.92 -0.55
C LEU A 97 -9.84 7.63 -0.63
N HIS A 98 -10.80 7.50 0.29
CA HIS A 98 -11.65 6.32 0.34
C HIS A 98 -12.50 6.21 -0.93
N TRP A 99 -12.46 5.06 -1.59
CA TRP A 99 -12.97 4.94 -2.97
C TRP A 99 -14.49 4.96 -3.08
N ALA A 100 -15.20 4.56 -2.03
CA ALA A 100 -16.66 4.43 -2.05
C ALA A 100 -17.39 5.74 -1.68
N ASP A 101 -16.81 6.56 -0.79
CA ASP A 101 -17.45 7.77 -0.27
C ASP A 101 -16.62 9.05 -0.42
N GLY A 102 -15.40 8.96 -0.98
CA GLY A 102 -14.53 10.11 -1.25
C GLY A 102 -13.89 10.73 -0.01
N THR A 103 -14.00 10.10 1.16
CA THR A 103 -13.45 10.67 2.40
C THR A 103 -11.92 10.76 2.34
N VAL A 104 -11.38 11.90 2.77
CA VAL A 104 -9.93 12.10 2.91
C VAL A 104 -9.44 11.39 4.16
N ILE A 105 -8.41 10.57 4.01
CA ILE A 105 -7.71 9.91 5.10
C ILE A 105 -6.32 10.54 5.23
N ASP A 106 -6.06 11.13 6.39
CA ASP A 106 -4.86 11.93 6.63
C ASP A 106 -3.63 11.04 6.89
N LEU A 107 -2.90 10.74 5.81
CA LEU A 107 -1.65 9.99 5.89
C LEU A 107 -0.50 10.76 6.52
N ASP A 108 -0.57 12.09 6.63
CA ASP A 108 0.44 12.86 7.37
C ASP A 108 0.41 12.51 8.86
N ARG A 109 -0.78 12.19 9.38
CA ARG A 109 -0.97 11.70 10.76
C ARG A 109 -0.73 10.20 10.89
N LEU A 110 -1.20 9.39 9.94
CA LEU A 110 -1.14 7.93 10.04
C LEU A 110 0.25 7.35 9.77
N ALA A 111 0.96 7.84 8.75
CA ALA A 111 2.23 7.25 8.34
C ALA A 111 3.32 7.28 9.44
N PRO A 112 3.46 8.37 10.24
CA PRO A 112 4.35 8.35 11.40
C PRO A 112 3.97 7.31 12.46
N ALA A 113 2.67 7.11 12.72
CA ALA A 113 2.20 6.14 13.70
C ALA A 113 2.44 4.69 13.23
N VAL A 114 2.16 4.40 11.96
CA VAL A 114 2.44 3.10 11.33
C VAL A 114 3.94 2.78 11.42
N ARG A 115 4.79 3.75 11.08
CA ARG A 115 6.25 3.60 11.17
C ARG A 115 6.73 3.42 12.61
N ALA A 116 6.16 4.15 13.57
CA ALA A 116 6.49 3.99 14.98
C ALA A 116 6.11 2.60 15.53
N ALA A 117 5.09 1.96 14.96
CA ALA A 117 4.73 0.58 15.26
C ALA A 117 5.65 -0.47 14.58
N GLY A 118 6.60 -0.05 13.73
CA GLY A 118 7.49 -0.94 12.99
C GLY A 118 6.81 -1.66 11.82
N ALA A 119 5.62 -1.21 11.41
CA ALA A 119 4.84 -1.82 10.35
C ALA A 119 5.22 -1.29 8.97
N ALA A 120 5.07 -2.13 7.94
CA ALA A 120 5.15 -1.69 6.56
C ALA A 120 3.93 -0.85 6.18
N LEU A 121 4.12 0.18 5.37
CA LEU A 121 3.05 1.02 4.84
C LEU A 121 2.89 0.77 3.33
N VAL A 122 1.72 0.28 2.94
CA VAL A 122 1.35 0.06 1.53
C VAL A 122 0.20 0.99 1.20
N VAL A 123 0.35 1.82 0.17
CA VAL A 123 -0.62 2.86 -0.17
C VAL A 123 -1.28 2.59 -1.51
N ASP A 124 -2.61 2.42 -1.50
CA ASP A 124 -3.40 2.50 -2.73
C ASP A 124 -3.78 3.96 -2.97
N ALA A 125 -3.09 4.59 -3.92
CA ALA A 125 -3.32 5.99 -4.26
C ALA A 125 -4.17 6.15 -5.53
N THR A 126 -4.93 5.11 -5.89
CA THR A 126 -5.75 5.05 -7.10
C THR A 126 -6.70 6.25 -7.27
N GLN A 127 -7.32 6.68 -6.17
CA GLN A 127 -8.24 7.81 -6.19
C GLN A 127 -7.55 9.14 -5.92
N ALA A 128 -6.27 9.14 -5.53
CA ALA A 128 -5.59 10.30 -4.98
C ALA A 128 -4.56 10.93 -5.94
N VAL A 129 -3.71 10.13 -6.59
CA VAL A 129 -2.71 10.68 -7.51
C VAL A 129 -3.38 11.34 -8.70
N GLY A 130 -3.08 12.63 -8.92
CA GLY A 130 -3.70 13.46 -9.95
C GLY A 130 -4.92 14.25 -9.46
N ALA A 131 -5.53 13.84 -8.34
CA ALA A 131 -6.65 14.57 -7.72
C ALA A 131 -6.17 15.48 -6.57
N VAL A 132 -5.22 15.00 -5.76
CA VAL A 132 -4.66 15.73 -4.62
C VAL A 132 -3.13 15.61 -4.60
N PRO A 133 -2.41 16.52 -3.90
CA PRO A 133 -0.96 16.42 -3.76
C PRO A 133 -0.54 15.14 -3.01
N ILE A 134 0.43 14.43 -3.57
CA ILE A 134 1.02 13.20 -3.00
C ILE A 134 2.53 13.42 -2.86
N ASP A 135 3.09 12.98 -1.73
CA ASP A 135 4.52 13.08 -1.45
C ASP A 135 5.00 11.85 -0.68
N VAL A 136 5.76 10.99 -1.36
CA VAL A 136 6.34 9.78 -0.77
C VAL A 136 7.50 10.09 0.19
N ALA A 137 8.18 11.23 0.09
CA ALA A 137 9.21 11.61 1.06
C ALA A 137 8.59 11.96 2.41
N ARG A 138 7.36 12.52 2.39
CA ARG A 138 6.57 12.84 3.58
C ARG A 138 5.98 11.59 4.24
N TRP A 139 5.31 10.74 3.47
CA TRP A 139 4.64 9.54 4.02
C TRP A 139 5.60 8.37 4.23
N LYS A 140 6.65 8.27 3.42
CA LYS A 140 7.62 7.16 3.41
C LYS A 140 6.94 5.78 3.33
N PRO A 141 6.04 5.54 2.36
CA PRO A 141 5.48 4.22 2.18
C PRO A 141 6.55 3.23 1.72
N ASP A 142 6.39 1.95 2.04
CA ASP A 142 7.18 0.87 1.45
C ASP A 142 6.81 0.67 -0.02
N PHE A 143 5.51 0.77 -0.31
CA PHE A 143 4.95 0.68 -1.66
C PHE A 143 3.79 1.65 -1.84
N LEU A 144 3.64 2.22 -3.03
CA LEU A 144 2.49 3.03 -3.42
C LEU A 144 2.06 2.70 -4.86
N ALA A 145 0.78 2.50 -5.11
CA ALA A 145 0.27 2.18 -6.44
C ALA A 145 -0.78 3.19 -6.93
N PHE A 146 -0.78 3.48 -8.23
CA PHE A 146 -1.84 4.28 -8.87
C PHE A 146 -1.95 4.01 -10.39
N PRO A 147 -3.15 4.11 -10.99
CA PRO A 147 -3.35 3.90 -12.42
C PRO A 147 -3.23 5.20 -13.21
N THR A 148 -3.18 5.08 -14.54
CA THR A 148 -3.31 6.25 -15.43
C THR A 148 -4.75 6.63 -15.77
N TYR A 149 -5.67 5.67 -15.87
CA TYR A 149 -7.03 5.86 -16.42
C TYR A 149 -8.04 6.60 -15.52
N LYS A 150 -7.60 7.11 -14.37
CA LYS A 150 -8.42 7.95 -13.49
C LYS A 150 -7.95 9.40 -13.58
N TRP A 151 -7.51 9.98 -12.48
CA TRP A 151 -7.19 11.41 -12.37
C TRP A 151 -5.91 11.82 -13.12
N VAL A 152 -5.11 10.85 -13.55
CA VAL A 152 -3.94 11.09 -14.42
C VAL A 152 -4.33 11.17 -15.90
N LEU A 153 -5.59 10.89 -16.25
CA LEU A 153 -6.18 11.04 -17.59
C LEU A 153 -5.41 10.34 -18.72
N GLY A 154 -4.77 9.21 -18.41
CA GLY A 154 -4.06 8.37 -19.37
C GLY A 154 -4.85 7.12 -19.79
N PRO A 155 -4.22 6.20 -20.53
CA PRO A 155 -4.90 5.01 -21.05
C PRO A 155 -5.21 3.98 -19.95
N TYR A 156 -6.08 3.03 -20.28
CA TYR A 156 -6.25 1.79 -19.50
C TYR A 156 -5.03 0.87 -19.64
N SER A 157 -4.97 -0.17 -18.80
CA SER A 157 -3.91 -1.19 -18.81
C SER A 157 -2.50 -0.64 -18.56
N LEU A 158 -2.43 0.46 -17.82
CA LEU A 158 -1.21 1.11 -17.40
C LEU A 158 -1.38 1.64 -15.97
N ALA A 159 -0.43 1.28 -15.12
CA ALA A 159 -0.34 1.74 -13.75
C ALA A 159 1.14 1.84 -13.33
N PHE A 160 1.36 2.45 -12.17
CA PHE A 160 2.68 2.64 -11.61
C PHE A 160 2.73 2.05 -10.21
N LEU A 161 3.86 1.43 -9.88
CA LEU A 161 4.24 1.02 -8.54
C LEU A 161 5.45 1.83 -8.14
N TYR A 162 5.33 2.62 -7.09
CA TYR A 162 6.47 3.09 -6.32
C TYR A 162 6.90 2.01 -5.34
N ALA A 163 8.20 1.71 -5.30
CA ALA A 163 8.83 0.87 -4.29
C ALA A 163 9.96 1.66 -3.63
N ALA A 164 9.91 1.79 -2.29
CA ALA A 164 10.98 2.47 -1.56
C ALA A 164 12.33 1.81 -1.82
N PRO A 165 13.46 2.54 -1.76
CA PRO A 165 14.79 2.00 -2.03
C PRO A 165 15.10 0.68 -1.32
N HIS A 166 14.67 0.52 -0.05
CA HIS A 166 14.89 -0.71 0.73
C HIS A 166 13.97 -1.89 0.35
N ARG A 167 13.10 -1.72 -0.66
CA ARG A 167 12.15 -2.73 -1.17
C ARG A 167 12.40 -3.13 -2.62
N GLN A 168 13.42 -2.56 -3.27
CA GLN A 168 13.66 -2.76 -4.71
C GLN A 168 14.29 -4.11 -5.05
N ASP A 169 14.95 -4.77 -4.09
CA ASP A 169 15.60 -6.08 -4.26
C ASP A 169 14.64 -7.28 -3.98
N GLY A 170 13.34 -7.05 -4.08
CA GLY A 170 12.31 -8.07 -3.82
C GLY A 170 12.20 -9.13 -4.93
N ALA A 171 11.52 -10.24 -4.64
CA ALA A 171 11.24 -11.28 -5.63
C ALA A 171 10.14 -10.82 -6.61
N PRO A 172 10.36 -10.91 -7.94
CA PRO A 172 9.37 -10.48 -8.93
C PRO A 172 8.16 -11.41 -8.96
N LEU A 173 6.98 -10.95 -9.42
CA LEU A 173 5.83 -11.84 -9.66
C LEU A 173 6.07 -12.84 -10.79
N ALA A 174 6.70 -12.38 -11.87
CA ALA A 174 7.03 -13.18 -13.05
C ALA A 174 8.51 -13.07 -13.36
N GLU A 175 9.16 -14.21 -13.56
CA GLU A 175 10.58 -14.29 -13.94
C GLU A 175 10.73 -14.20 -15.46
N ASN A 176 11.67 -13.39 -15.91
CA ASN A 176 12.03 -13.19 -17.30
C ASN A 176 13.52 -12.83 -17.40
N ALA A 177 14.01 -12.65 -18.62
CA ALA A 177 15.43 -12.38 -18.86
C ALA A 177 15.94 -11.10 -18.17
N GLY A 178 15.07 -10.14 -17.87
CA GLY A 178 15.41 -8.85 -17.25
C GLY A 178 15.39 -8.83 -15.73
N ASN A 179 14.92 -9.87 -15.06
CA ASN A 179 14.87 -9.96 -13.58
C ASN A 179 15.34 -11.32 -13.05
N ARG A 180 16.17 -12.01 -13.85
CA ARG A 180 16.77 -13.28 -13.47
C ARG A 180 17.67 -13.09 -12.24
N PRO A 181 17.57 -13.92 -11.19
CA PRO A 181 18.56 -13.89 -10.14
C PRO A 181 19.96 -14.13 -10.75
N PRO A 182 21.01 -13.46 -10.27
CA PRO A 182 22.36 -13.71 -10.74
C PRO A 182 22.66 -15.21 -10.62
N ALA A 183 23.29 -15.78 -11.66
CA ALA A 183 23.60 -17.20 -11.67
C ALA A 183 24.40 -17.56 -10.41
N VAL A 184 23.87 -18.49 -9.62
CA VAL A 184 24.55 -18.98 -8.43
C VAL A 184 25.74 -19.80 -8.93
N GLY A 185 26.96 -19.31 -8.69
CA GLY A 185 28.23 -19.97 -8.97
C GLY A 185 28.85 -20.52 -7.70
#